data_AF-A0A8T5TAU0-F1
#
_entry.id   AF-A0A8T5TAU0-F1
#
_cell.length_a   1.000
_cell.length_b   1.000
_cell.length_c   1.000
_cell.angle_alpha   90.00
_cell.angle_beta   90.00
_cell.angle_gamma   90.00
#
_symmetry.space_group_name_H-M   'P 1'
#
loop_
_entity.id
_entity.type
_entity.pdbx_description
1 polymer ?
#
loop_
_entity_poly.entity_id
_entity_poly.type
_entity_poly.pdbx_seq_one_letter_code
_entity_poly.pdbx_strand_id
1 'polypeptide(L)'
;MSDNEFYRLWNEFGRNMHLIAILTILTIVTGITGFVAIIFLFISLGNIKLINSKLKSLYLYDFRKKMVSSFIIKIISICLLAVGIVGIVFSTYFWFETGPIDYAALVVNIILSSSPALIGLILFIVGFSIEMKAWGNLKSYLVENRALFPEHIASEIIDGAEKLRIAALMYALGFLGITLIIGFILQIIGFFKLAKFSNVPSVGYVKAPRTPAAPQAPEAPYPSPVTINSNLNRVVGVRPKFCPNCGAEVLEGGSFCPDCGSSIS
;
A
#
# COMPACT_ATOMS: atom_id res chain seq x y z
N MET A 1 8.69 -13.89 -18.10
CA MET A 1 9.10 -13.18 -16.88
C MET A 1 9.53 -14.20 -15.84
N SER A 2 10.80 -14.16 -15.44
CA SER A 2 11.34 -15.08 -14.42
C SER A 2 10.75 -14.81 -13.03
N ASP A 3 11.01 -15.67 -12.05
CA ASP A 3 10.56 -15.44 -10.67
C ASP A 3 11.36 -14.33 -10.00
N ASN A 4 12.66 -14.25 -10.25
CA ASN A 4 13.50 -13.15 -9.76
C ASN A 4 13.00 -11.79 -10.28
N GLU A 5 12.60 -11.73 -11.56
CA GLU A 5 12.03 -10.51 -12.15
C GLU A 5 10.66 -10.16 -11.54
N PHE A 6 9.82 -11.16 -11.25
CA PHE A 6 8.54 -10.96 -10.57
C PHE A 6 8.73 -10.31 -9.19
N TYR A 7 9.63 -10.85 -8.36
CA TYR A 7 9.88 -10.31 -7.03
C TYR A 7 10.58 -8.95 -7.07
N ARG A 8 11.48 -8.73 -8.05
CA ARG A 8 12.10 -7.42 -8.27
C ARG A 8 11.06 -6.33 -8.52
N LEU A 9 10.04 -6.59 -9.35
CA LEU A 9 8.99 -5.62 -9.66
C LEU A 9 8.13 -5.26 -8.44
N TRP A 10 7.82 -6.24 -7.59
CA TRP A 10 7.15 -5.97 -6.30
C TRP A 10 8.05 -5.16 -5.35
N ASN A 11 9.34 -5.49 -5.27
CA ASN A 11 10.28 -4.73 -4.44
C ASN A 11 10.36 -3.26 -4.90
N GLU A 12 10.44 -3.02 -6.20
CA GLU A 12 10.43 -1.67 -6.77
C GLU A 12 9.11 -0.94 -6.53
N PHE A 13 7.97 -1.64 -6.64
CA PHE A 13 6.66 -1.09 -6.28
C PHE A 13 6.64 -0.62 -4.82
N GLY A 14 7.14 -1.45 -3.90
CA GLY A 14 7.27 -1.10 -2.48
C GLY A 14 8.16 0.11 -2.23
N ARG A 15 9.33 0.17 -2.88
CA ARG A 15 10.25 1.32 -2.76
C ARG A 15 9.59 2.61 -3.25
N ASN A 16 8.84 2.56 -4.35
CA ASN A 16 8.10 3.71 -4.85
C ASN A 16 6.98 4.13 -3.89
N MET A 17 6.27 3.19 -3.26
CA MET A 17 5.27 3.50 -2.21
C MET A 17 5.90 4.19 -1.00
N HIS A 18 7.12 3.79 -0.60
CA HIS A 18 7.86 4.48 0.46
C HIS A 18 8.16 5.94 0.11
N LEU A 19 8.67 6.19 -1.11
CA LEU A 19 8.95 7.54 -1.59
C LEU A 19 7.67 8.39 -1.67
N ILE A 20 6.58 7.81 -2.18
CA ILE A 20 5.28 8.49 -2.23
C ILE A 20 4.81 8.89 -0.84
N ALA A 21 4.97 8.03 0.18
CA ALA A 21 4.60 8.35 1.56
C ALA A 21 5.38 9.58 2.08
N ILE A 22 6.71 9.58 1.93
CA ILE A 22 7.57 10.69 2.38
C ILE A 22 7.23 11.97 1.62
N LEU A 23 7.10 11.91 0.30
CA LEU A 23 6.76 13.08 -0.52
C LEU A 23 5.37 13.63 -0.20
N THR A 24 4.41 12.76 0.15
CA THR A 24 3.07 13.18 0.57
C THR A 24 3.13 13.96 1.90
N ILE A 25 3.96 13.54 2.85
CA ILE A 25 4.19 14.28 4.10
C ILE A 25 4.85 15.65 3.80
N LEU A 26 5.91 15.66 2.98
CA LEU A 26 6.62 16.88 2.61
C LEU A 26 5.75 17.89 1.84
N THR A 27 4.66 17.41 1.22
CA THR A 27 3.73 18.27 0.48
C THR A 27 3.01 19.24 1.40
N ILE A 28 2.79 18.89 2.66
CA ILE A 28 2.21 19.80 3.65
C ILE A 28 3.11 21.03 3.87
N VAL A 29 4.43 20.83 3.86
CA VAL A 29 5.40 21.90 4.15
C VAL A 29 5.75 22.70 2.90
N THR A 30 5.93 22.02 1.76
CA THR A 30 6.53 22.61 0.56
C THR A 30 5.56 22.80 -0.61
N GLY A 31 4.40 22.13 -0.62
CA GLY A 31 3.40 22.16 -1.68
C GLY A 31 3.80 21.47 -3.00
N ILE A 32 5.04 21.62 -3.46
CA ILE A 32 5.49 21.19 -4.80
C ILE A 32 5.79 19.68 -4.87
N THR A 33 6.17 19.05 -3.75
CA THR A 33 6.54 17.63 -3.72
C THR A 33 5.40 16.69 -4.12
N GLY A 34 4.15 17.15 -4.10
CA GLY A 34 2.99 16.38 -4.55
C GLY A 34 3.09 16.01 -6.04
N PHE A 35 3.62 16.90 -6.88
CA PHE A 35 3.85 16.60 -8.30
C PHE A 35 4.87 15.49 -8.51
N VAL A 36 5.92 15.47 -7.70
CA VAL A 36 6.95 14.42 -7.74
C VAL A 36 6.36 13.08 -7.27
N ALA A 37 5.53 13.08 -6.21
CA ALA A 37 4.85 11.88 -5.73
C ALA A 37 3.99 11.22 -6.83
N ILE A 38 3.32 12.04 -7.66
CA ILE A 38 2.52 11.56 -8.79
C ILE A 38 3.39 10.81 -9.80
N ILE A 39 4.60 11.30 -10.11
CA ILE A 39 5.52 10.61 -11.04
C ILE A 39 5.84 9.21 -10.53
N PHE A 40 6.20 9.09 -9.25
CA PHE A 40 6.47 7.78 -8.64
C PHE A 40 5.24 6.88 -8.59
N LEU A 41 4.04 7.44 -8.40
CA LEU A 41 2.80 6.68 -8.48
C LEU A 41 2.64 6.06 -9.88
N PHE A 42 2.87 6.80 -10.95
CA PHE A 42 2.79 6.26 -12.31
C PHE A 42 3.87 5.22 -12.62
N ILE A 43 5.10 5.41 -12.13
CA ILE A 43 6.17 4.40 -12.23
C ILE A 43 5.71 3.11 -11.54
N SER A 44 5.14 3.20 -10.33
CA SER A 44 4.62 2.05 -9.59
C SER A 44 3.50 1.32 -10.34
N LEU A 45 2.59 2.05 -11.01
CA LEU A 45 1.55 1.47 -11.86
C LEU A 45 2.11 0.80 -13.13
N GLY A 46 3.27 1.24 -13.60
CA GLY A 46 4.06 0.57 -14.64
C GLY A 46 4.51 -0.83 -14.20
N ASN A 47 5.03 -0.94 -12.97
CA ASN A 47 5.45 -2.22 -12.40
C ASN A 47 4.27 -3.19 -12.27
N ILE A 48 3.11 -2.70 -11.84
CA ILE A 48 1.88 -3.51 -11.76
C ILE A 48 1.43 -4.00 -13.14
N LYS A 49 1.60 -3.21 -14.20
CA LYS A 49 1.31 -3.65 -15.58
C LYS A 49 2.19 -4.84 -15.98
N LEU A 50 3.48 -4.78 -15.65
CA LEU A 50 4.43 -5.85 -15.94
C LEU A 50 4.13 -7.11 -15.10
N ILE A 51 3.83 -6.95 -13.81
CA ILE A 51 3.39 -8.07 -12.96
C ILE A 51 2.14 -8.74 -13.53
N ASN A 52 1.17 -7.94 -13.96
CA ASN A 52 -0.08 -8.44 -14.50
C ASN A 52 0.08 -9.17 -15.84
N SER A 53 1.11 -8.86 -16.64
CA SER A 53 1.35 -9.57 -17.90
C SER A 53 1.74 -11.04 -17.67
N LYS A 54 2.42 -11.34 -16.54
CA LYS A 54 2.73 -12.71 -16.11
C LYS A 54 1.52 -13.40 -15.48
N LEU A 55 0.85 -12.74 -14.55
CA LEU A 55 -0.20 -13.36 -13.73
C LEU A 55 -1.58 -13.39 -14.38
N LYS A 56 -1.84 -12.53 -15.36
CA LYS A 56 -3.15 -12.38 -16.03
C LYS A 56 -4.31 -12.22 -15.04
N SER A 57 -4.09 -11.45 -13.96
CA SER A 57 -5.09 -11.24 -12.91
C SER A 57 -6.05 -10.11 -13.28
N LEU A 58 -7.36 -10.40 -13.23
CA LEU A 58 -8.38 -9.37 -13.45
C LEU A 58 -8.30 -8.24 -12.41
N TYR A 59 -7.98 -8.57 -11.15
CA TYR A 59 -7.86 -7.59 -10.07
C TYR A 59 -6.73 -6.58 -10.29
N LEU A 60 -5.55 -7.01 -10.74
CA LEU A 60 -4.44 -6.10 -11.02
C LEU A 60 -4.69 -5.22 -12.24
N TYR A 61 -5.32 -5.79 -13.28
CA TYR A 61 -5.79 -5.01 -14.43
C TYR A 61 -6.76 -3.90 -14.00
N ASP A 62 -7.79 -4.28 -13.23
CA ASP A 62 -8.82 -3.38 -12.73
C ASP A 62 -8.28 -2.34 -11.76
N PHE A 63 -7.36 -2.73 -10.86
CA PHE A 63 -6.67 -1.81 -9.96
C PHE A 63 -5.99 -0.69 -10.76
N ARG A 64 -5.13 -1.06 -11.72
CA ARG A 64 -4.41 -0.07 -12.53
C ARG A 64 -5.37 0.80 -13.34
N LYS A 65 -6.34 0.20 -14.02
CA LYS A 65 -7.33 0.91 -14.85
C LYS A 65 -8.11 1.94 -14.02
N LYS A 66 -8.63 1.53 -12.85
CA LYS A 66 -9.40 2.39 -11.96
C LYS A 66 -8.53 3.47 -11.29
N MET A 67 -7.29 3.15 -10.89
CA MET A 67 -6.34 4.16 -10.37
C MET A 67 -6.08 5.28 -11.38
N VAL A 68 -5.76 4.94 -12.63
CA VAL A 68 -5.51 5.93 -13.67
C VAL A 68 -6.77 6.74 -14.00
N SER A 69 -7.91 6.08 -14.13
CA SER A 69 -9.19 6.76 -14.41
C SER A 69 -9.60 7.71 -13.29
N SER A 70 -9.48 7.28 -12.03
CA SER A 70 -9.73 8.13 -10.86
C SER A 70 -8.85 9.38 -10.87
N PHE A 71 -7.56 9.22 -11.16
CA PHE A 71 -6.62 10.34 -11.21
C PHE A 71 -7.02 11.39 -12.26
N ILE A 72 -7.35 10.95 -13.48
CA ILE A 72 -7.78 11.84 -14.57
C ILE A 72 -9.06 12.58 -14.18
N ILE A 73 -10.05 11.87 -13.65
CA ILE A 73 -11.33 12.47 -13.20
C ILE A 73 -11.06 13.53 -12.13
N LYS A 74 -10.20 13.27 -11.16
CA LYS A 74 -9.86 14.24 -10.10
C LYS A 74 -9.17 15.50 -10.65
N ILE A 75 -8.28 15.38 -11.63
CA ILE A 75 -7.68 16.56 -12.30
C ILE A 75 -8.77 17.40 -12.97
N ILE A 76 -9.63 16.78 -13.78
CA ILE A 76 -10.73 17.47 -14.47
C ILE A 76 -11.64 18.17 -13.45
N SER A 77 -11.94 17.48 -12.35
CA SER A 77 -12.77 17.99 -11.25
C SER A 77 -12.14 19.22 -10.60
N ILE A 78 -10.84 19.20 -10.30
CA ILE A 78 -10.11 20.33 -9.71
C ILE A 78 -10.14 21.53 -10.66
N CYS A 79 -9.95 21.33 -11.97
CA CYS A 79 -10.05 22.41 -12.95
C CYS A 79 -11.45 23.03 -13.00
N LEU A 80 -12.50 22.21 -13.02
CA LEU A 80 -13.89 22.68 -13.02
C LEU A 80 -14.26 23.44 -11.73
N LEU A 81 -13.79 22.94 -10.58
CA LEU A 81 -13.94 23.62 -9.29
C LEU A 81 -13.24 24.97 -9.31
N ALA A 82 -12.00 25.05 -9.80
CA ALA A 82 -11.26 26.30 -9.88
C ALA A 82 -11.95 27.32 -10.79
N VAL A 83 -12.43 26.91 -11.98
CA VAL A 83 -13.18 27.77 -12.90
C VAL A 83 -14.47 28.28 -12.25
N GLY A 84 -15.25 27.40 -11.61
CA GLY A 84 -16.48 27.79 -10.94
C GLY A 84 -16.24 28.78 -9.79
N ILE A 85 -15.24 28.52 -8.93
CA ILE A 85 -14.87 29.40 -7.81
C ILE A 85 -14.39 30.77 -8.32
N VAL A 86 -13.50 30.80 -9.32
CA VAL A 86 -13.01 32.05 -9.92
C VAL A 86 -14.16 32.82 -10.54
N GLY A 87 -15.09 32.15 -11.24
CA GLY A 87 -16.27 32.79 -11.81
C GLY A 87 -17.17 33.43 -10.76
N ILE A 88 -17.40 32.75 -9.63
CA ILE A 88 -18.18 33.30 -8.50
C ILE A 88 -17.48 34.51 -7.89
N VAL A 89 -16.18 34.41 -7.60
CA VAL A 89 -15.39 35.50 -7.00
C VAL A 89 -15.35 36.71 -7.92
N PHE A 90 -15.07 36.51 -9.21
CA PHE A 90 -15.02 37.57 -10.21
C PHE A 90 -16.38 38.25 -10.39
N SER A 91 -17.46 37.46 -10.48
CA SER A 91 -18.83 37.99 -10.60
C SER A 91 -19.23 38.82 -9.39
N THR A 92 -18.83 38.39 -8.19
CA THR A 92 -19.09 39.11 -6.94
C THR A 92 -18.27 40.40 -6.87
N TYR A 93 -16.98 40.34 -7.22
CA TYR A 93 -16.09 41.49 -7.23
C TYR A 93 -16.56 42.59 -8.20
N PHE A 94 -16.91 42.21 -9.44
CA PHE A 94 -17.37 43.15 -10.47
C PHE A 94 -18.69 43.85 -10.08
N TRP A 95 -19.57 43.17 -9.35
CA TRP A 95 -20.79 43.75 -8.80
C TRP A 95 -20.51 44.87 -7.79
N PHE A 96 -19.49 44.72 -6.95
CA PHE A 96 -19.10 45.77 -6.01
C PHE A 96 -18.50 47.00 -6.72
N GLU A 97 -17.77 46.81 -7.82
CA GLU A 97 -17.02 47.89 -8.48
C GLU A 97 -17.84 48.69 -9.50
N THR A 98 -18.78 48.05 -10.22
CA THR A 98 -19.55 48.71 -11.29
C THR A 98 -20.87 49.37 -10.84
N GLY A 99 -21.13 49.41 -9.53
CA GLY A 99 -22.40 49.85 -8.97
C GLY A 99 -23.49 48.77 -9.11
N PRO A 100 -24.72 49.01 -8.62
CA PRO A 100 -25.78 48.02 -8.64
C PRO A 100 -26.22 47.75 -10.09
N ILE A 101 -25.56 46.79 -10.72
CA ILE A 101 -26.06 46.11 -11.91
C ILE A 101 -27.47 45.59 -11.58
N ASP A 102 -28.33 45.55 -12.58
CA ASP A 102 -29.58 44.79 -12.57
C ASP A 102 -29.41 43.48 -11.77
N TYR A 103 -30.14 43.35 -10.66
CA TYR A 103 -30.10 42.18 -9.78
C TYR A 103 -30.30 40.88 -10.55
N ALA A 104 -31.06 40.91 -11.67
CA ALA A 104 -31.25 39.76 -12.54
C ALA A 104 -29.93 39.28 -13.15
N ALA A 105 -29.05 40.19 -13.59
CA ALA A 105 -27.76 39.86 -14.19
C ALA A 105 -26.80 39.24 -13.15
N LEU A 106 -26.82 39.74 -11.91
CA LEU A 106 -26.04 39.14 -10.81
C LEU A 106 -26.47 37.70 -10.55
N VAL A 107 -27.78 37.45 -10.41
CA VAL A 107 -28.34 36.12 -10.16
C VAL A 107 -27.99 35.16 -11.31
N VAL A 108 -28.13 35.59 -12.56
CA VAL A 108 -27.76 34.78 -13.74
C VAL A 108 -26.27 34.42 -13.74
N ASN A 109 -25.39 35.38 -13.45
CA ASN A 109 -23.94 35.14 -13.41
C ASN A 109 -23.52 34.20 -12.27
N ILE A 110 -24.13 34.31 -11.09
CA ILE A 110 -23.89 33.39 -9.97
C ILE A 110 -24.37 31.98 -10.34
N ILE A 111 -25.57 31.85 -10.91
CA ILE A 111 -26.10 30.54 -11.34
C ILE A 111 -25.16 29.91 -12.37
N LEU A 112 -24.77 30.68 -13.40
CA LEU A 112 -23.89 30.20 -14.47
C LEU A 112 -22.52 29.76 -13.91
N SER A 113 -21.96 30.53 -12.98
CA SER A 113 -20.65 30.23 -12.35
C SER A 113 -20.72 29.13 -11.29
N SER A 114 -21.89 28.87 -10.70
CA SER A 114 -22.08 27.80 -9.72
C SER A 114 -22.16 26.42 -10.37
N SER A 115 -22.63 26.35 -11.63
CA SER A 115 -22.81 25.07 -12.34
C SER A 115 -21.51 24.27 -12.53
N PRO A 116 -20.36 24.85 -12.93
CA PRO A 116 -19.11 24.11 -13.06
C PRO A 116 -18.54 23.71 -11.70
N ALA A 117 -18.75 24.51 -10.65
CA ALA A 117 -18.33 24.16 -9.30
C ALA A 117 -19.10 22.93 -8.78
N LEU A 118 -20.43 22.90 -8.99
CA LEU A 118 -21.25 21.76 -8.59
C LEU A 118 -20.88 20.49 -9.39
N ILE A 119 -20.72 20.61 -10.70
CA ILE A 119 -20.29 19.48 -11.56
C ILE A 119 -18.90 18.99 -11.13
N GLY A 120 -17.96 19.91 -10.89
CA GLY A 120 -16.62 19.59 -10.41
C GLY A 120 -16.65 18.86 -9.06
N LEU A 121 -17.50 19.29 -8.13
CA LEU A 121 -17.66 18.62 -6.83
C LEU A 121 -18.20 17.19 -6.98
N ILE A 122 -19.21 16.99 -7.82
CA ILE A 122 -19.78 15.66 -8.09
C ILE A 122 -18.71 14.74 -8.69
N LEU A 123 -17.99 15.20 -9.71
CA LEU A 123 -16.91 14.43 -10.35
C LEU A 123 -15.77 14.12 -9.37
N PHE A 124 -15.48 15.03 -8.44
CA PHE A 124 -14.45 14.83 -7.41
C PHE A 124 -14.81 13.66 -6.48
N ILE A 125 -16.06 13.61 -6.02
CA ILE A 125 -16.59 12.51 -5.18
C ILE A 125 -16.58 11.19 -5.96
N VAL A 126 -16.99 11.21 -7.23
CA VAL A 126 -16.92 10.04 -8.12
C VAL A 126 -15.48 9.56 -8.30
N GLY A 127 -14.53 10.48 -8.46
CA GLY A 127 -13.10 10.19 -8.57
C GLY A 127 -12.59 9.38 -7.38
N PHE A 128 -12.89 9.80 -6.15
CA PHE A 128 -12.52 9.05 -4.95
C PHE A 128 -13.26 7.73 -4.79
N SER A 129 -14.52 7.66 -5.23
CA SER A 129 -15.29 6.40 -5.24
C SER A 129 -14.65 5.35 -6.16
N ILE A 130 -14.11 5.77 -7.31
CA ILE A 130 -13.36 4.88 -8.21
C ILE A 130 -12.03 4.47 -7.59
N GLU A 131 -11.33 5.39 -6.92
CA GLU A 131 -10.07 5.09 -6.20
C GLU A 131 -10.26 4.04 -5.11
N MET A 132 -11.34 4.17 -4.32
CA MET A 132 -11.71 3.18 -3.31
C MET A 132 -11.89 1.79 -3.93
N LYS A 133 -12.60 1.70 -5.06
CA LYS A 133 -12.75 0.44 -5.79
C LYS A 133 -11.41 -0.07 -6.31
N ALA A 134 -10.49 0.82 -6.69
CA ALA A 134 -9.16 0.43 -7.14
C ALA A 134 -8.38 -0.26 -6.00
N TRP A 135 -8.26 0.39 -4.84
CA TRP A 135 -7.60 -0.19 -3.65
C TRP A 135 -8.27 -1.48 -3.19
N GLY A 136 -9.60 -1.57 -3.31
CA GLY A 136 -10.34 -2.82 -3.10
C GLY A 136 -9.87 -3.97 -3.99
N ASN A 137 -9.62 -3.73 -5.28
CA ASN A 137 -9.11 -4.79 -6.17
C ASN A 137 -7.68 -5.19 -5.81
N LEU A 138 -6.81 -4.24 -5.44
CA LEU A 138 -5.46 -4.57 -4.98
C LEU A 138 -5.53 -5.45 -3.73
N LYS A 139 -6.37 -5.08 -2.75
CA LYS A 139 -6.59 -5.91 -1.55
C LYS A 139 -7.07 -7.31 -1.91
N SER A 140 -8.11 -7.45 -2.75
CA SER A 140 -8.62 -8.75 -3.16
C SER A 140 -7.54 -9.62 -3.80
N TYR A 141 -6.75 -9.04 -4.70
CA TYR A 141 -5.59 -9.73 -5.28
C TYR A 141 -4.62 -10.24 -4.21
N LEU A 142 -4.28 -9.40 -3.22
CA LEU A 142 -3.33 -9.77 -2.16
C LEU A 142 -3.88 -10.84 -1.20
N VAL A 143 -5.19 -10.84 -0.95
CA VAL A 143 -5.85 -11.88 -0.15
C VAL A 143 -5.82 -13.23 -0.89
N GLU A 144 -6.18 -13.24 -2.17
CA GLU A 144 -6.17 -14.46 -2.99
C GLU A 144 -4.77 -15.01 -3.20
N ASN A 145 -3.78 -14.13 -3.33
CA ASN A 145 -2.39 -14.48 -3.59
C ASN A 145 -1.51 -14.37 -2.34
N ARG A 146 -2.11 -14.46 -1.15
CA ARG A 146 -1.39 -14.33 0.13
C ARG A 146 -0.20 -15.28 0.25
N ALA A 147 -0.30 -16.46 -0.35
CA ALA A 147 0.74 -17.48 -0.34
C ALA A 147 2.03 -17.07 -1.11
N LEU A 148 1.95 -16.08 -2.01
CA LEU A 148 3.12 -15.58 -2.76
C LEU A 148 4.07 -14.74 -1.89
N PHE A 149 3.63 -14.34 -0.70
CA PHE A 149 4.38 -13.43 0.16
C PHE A 149 4.62 -14.06 1.54
N PRO A 150 5.74 -13.72 2.21
CA PRO A 150 5.95 -14.08 3.61
C PRO A 150 4.79 -13.60 4.48
N GLU A 151 4.36 -14.42 5.42
CA GLU A 151 3.09 -14.22 6.15
C GLU A 151 3.01 -12.88 6.88
N HIS A 152 4.12 -12.44 7.47
CA HIS A 152 4.24 -11.14 8.13
C HIS A 152 4.10 -9.97 7.13
N ILE A 153 4.75 -10.07 5.96
CA ILE A 153 4.64 -9.05 4.90
C ILE A 153 3.21 -9.04 4.34
N ALA A 154 2.65 -10.22 4.07
CA ALA A 154 1.34 -10.38 3.46
C ALA A 154 0.23 -9.71 4.29
N SER A 155 0.26 -9.88 5.61
CA SER A 155 -0.71 -9.22 6.49
C SER A 155 -0.59 -7.69 6.47
N GLU A 156 0.64 -7.17 6.45
CA GLU A 156 0.90 -5.73 6.45
C GLU A 156 0.46 -5.08 5.14
N ILE A 157 0.78 -5.66 3.99
CA ILE A 157 0.40 -5.10 2.68
C ILE A 157 -1.12 -5.17 2.44
N ILE A 158 -1.81 -6.20 2.94
CA ILE A 158 -3.28 -6.32 2.86
C ILE A 158 -3.93 -5.23 3.71
N ASP A 159 -3.46 -5.02 4.94
CA ASP A 159 -3.95 -3.93 5.79
C ASP A 159 -3.63 -2.56 5.18
N GLY A 160 -2.45 -2.38 4.59
CA GLY A 160 -2.09 -1.16 3.88
C GLY A 160 -3.05 -0.81 2.75
N ALA A 161 -3.40 -1.78 1.90
CA ALA A 161 -4.39 -1.59 0.84
C ALA A 161 -5.78 -1.24 1.40
N GLU A 162 -6.17 -1.85 2.52
CA GLU A 162 -7.43 -1.53 3.21
C GLU A 162 -7.43 -0.11 3.79
N LYS A 163 -6.33 0.34 4.41
CA LYS A 163 -6.21 1.72 4.90
C LYS A 163 -6.32 2.74 3.77
N LEU A 164 -5.73 2.48 2.60
CA LEU A 164 -5.84 3.34 1.42
C LEU A 164 -7.26 3.37 0.85
N ARG A 165 -7.96 2.24 0.87
CA ARG A 165 -9.38 2.16 0.52
C ARG A 165 -10.23 3.04 1.45
N ILE A 166 -10.00 2.94 2.76
CA ILE A 166 -10.72 3.76 3.76
C ILE A 166 -10.33 5.23 3.62
N ALA A 167 -9.06 5.55 3.37
CA ALA A 167 -8.61 6.92 3.12
C ALA A 167 -9.36 7.57 1.94
N ALA A 168 -9.50 6.85 0.82
CA ALA A 168 -10.28 7.33 -0.33
C ALA A 168 -11.75 7.58 0.03
N LEU A 169 -12.36 6.74 0.86
CA LEU A 169 -13.71 7.00 1.39
C LEU A 169 -13.75 8.27 2.24
N MET A 170 -12.77 8.46 3.12
CA MET A 170 -12.71 9.65 3.97
C MET A 170 -12.56 10.93 3.15
N TYR A 171 -11.78 10.89 2.07
CA TYR A 171 -11.67 12.03 1.15
C TYR A 171 -12.94 12.29 0.35
N ALA A 172 -13.68 11.26 -0.06
CA ALA A 172 -14.99 11.44 -0.68
C ALA A 172 -15.97 12.15 0.27
N LEU A 173 -15.84 11.91 1.58
CA LEU A 173 -16.59 12.58 2.65
C LEU A 173 -15.88 13.84 3.18
N GLY A 174 -14.94 14.40 2.42
CA GLY A 174 -14.07 15.51 2.83
C GLY A 174 -14.81 16.81 3.18
N PHE A 175 -16.05 16.96 2.73
CA PHE A 175 -16.90 18.12 3.06
C PHE A 175 -17.17 18.28 4.56
N LEU A 176 -16.90 17.25 5.38
CA LEU A 176 -17.01 17.27 6.84
C LEU A 176 -15.77 17.82 7.55
N GLY A 177 -14.68 18.14 6.83
CA GLY A 177 -13.43 18.70 7.38
C GLY A 177 -12.59 17.69 8.18
N ILE A 178 -13.12 17.12 9.27
CA ILE A 178 -12.41 16.16 10.14
C ILE A 178 -12.00 14.89 9.38
N THR A 179 -12.82 14.47 8.42
CA THR A 179 -12.56 13.32 7.55
C THR A 179 -11.33 13.52 6.67
N LEU A 180 -10.98 14.76 6.30
CA LEU A 180 -9.76 15.03 5.52
C LEU A 180 -8.49 14.68 6.30
N ILE A 181 -8.46 15.04 7.59
CA ILE A 181 -7.30 14.77 8.47
C ILE A 181 -7.16 13.26 8.68
N ILE A 182 -8.26 12.58 8.99
CA ILE A 182 -8.27 11.12 9.18
C ILE A 182 -7.87 10.42 7.88
N GLY A 183 -8.44 10.83 6.74
CA GLY A 183 -8.11 10.31 5.43
C GLY A 183 -6.62 10.44 5.11
N PHE A 184 -6.03 11.59 5.42
CA PHE A 184 -4.61 11.85 5.25
C PHE A 184 -3.73 10.91 6.07
N ILE A 185 -4.01 10.77 7.37
CA ILE A 185 -3.26 9.87 8.25
C ILE A 185 -3.34 8.42 7.74
N LEU A 186 -4.54 7.96 7.37
CA LEU A 186 -4.75 6.62 6.84
C LEU A 186 -4.02 6.39 5.52
N GLN A 187 -3.98 7.40 4.64
CA GLN A 187 -3.24 7.32 3.38
C GLN A 187 -1.75 7.12 3.62
N ILE A 188 -1.15 7.89 4.53
CA ILE A 188 0.27 7.77 4.88
C ILE A 188 0.59 6.38 5.46
N ILE A 189 -0.19 5.93 6.45
CA ILE A 189 -0.02 4.59 7.05
C ILE A 189 -0.13 3.52 5.97
N GLY A 190 -1.13 3.63 5.10
CA GLY A 190 -1.35 2.68 4.02
C GLY A 190 -0.17 2.59 3.04
N PHE A 191 0.40 3.71 2.64
CA PHE A 191 1.61 3.70 1.79
C PHE A 191 2.82 3.08 2.48
N PHE A 192 3.06 3.38 3.76
CA PHE A 192 4.17 2.75 4.52
C PHE A 192 3.98 1.25 4.69
N LYS A 193 2.73 0.79 4.86
CA LYS A 193 2.43 -0.63 4.90
C LYS A 193 2.66 -1.31 3.55
N LEU A 194 2.22 -0.70 2.45
CA LEU A 194 2.55 -1.19 1.10
C LEU A 194 4.06 -1.14 0.81
N ALA A 195 4.81 -0.20 1.40
CA ALA A 195 6.25 -0.13 1.23
C ALA A 195 6.98 -1.39 1.69
N LYS A 196 6.37 -2.22 2.55
CA LYS A 196 6.92 -3.53 2.97
C LYS A 196 7.09 -4.51 1.82
N PHE A 197 6.48 -4.28 0.66
CA PHE A 197 6.83 -5.01 -0.56
C PHE A 197 8.32 -4.94 -0.89
N SER A 198 9.04 -3.88 -0.51
CA SER A 198 10.50 -3.76 -0.74
C SER A 198 11.34 -4.81 -0.01
N ASN A 199 10.76 -5.50 0.97
CA ASN A 199 11.41 -6.51 1.79
C ASN A 199 11.07 -7.94 1.35
N VAL A 200 10.40 -8.12 0.21
CA VAL A 200 10.10 -9.47 -0.30
C VAL A 200 11.39 -10.10 -0.81
N PRO A 201 11.77 -11.31 -0.33
CA PRO A 201 12.98 -11.98 -0.79
C PRO A 201 12.92 -12.22 -2.31
N SER A 202 13.94 -11.80 -3.03
CA SER A 202 14.01 -11.91 -4.50
C SER A 202 14.21 -13.34 -5.00
N VAL A 203 14.58 -14.26 -4.11
CA VAL A 203 14.89 -15.66 -4.42
C VAL A 203 14.34 -16.55 -3.31
N GLY A 204 13.59 -17.59 -3.66
CA GLY A 204 13.42 -18.76 -2.78
C GLY A 204 12.28 -18.78 -1.78
N TYR A 205 11.23 -17.94 -1.90
CA TYR A 205 10.03 -18.16 -1.07
C TYR A 205 9.16 -19.30 -1.62
N VAL A 206 9.61 -20.53 -1.44
CA VAL A 206 8.78 -21.74 -1.59
C VAL A 206 8.22 -22.05 -0.21
N LYS A 207 6.96 -21.67 0.05
CA LYS A 207 6.29 -22.11 1.27
C LYS A 207 5.90 -23.58 1.09
N ALA A 208 6.45 -24.47 1.93
CA ALA A 208 6.00 -25.87 2.00
C ALA A 208 4.47 -25.93 2.22
N PRO A 209 3.76 -26.89 1.60
CA PRO A 209 2.32 -27.02 1.78
C PRO A 209 1.99 -27.15 3.27
N ARG A 210 1.07 -26.32 3.75
CA ARG A 210 0.42 -26.60 5.03
C ARG A 210 -0.48 -27.81 4.82
N THR A 211 -0.04 -28.99 5.23
CA THR A 211 -0.95 -30.09 5.53
C THR A 211 -1.97 -29.53 6.54
N PRO A 212 -3.29 -29.65 6.31
CA PRO A 212 -4.28 -29.26 7.30
C PRO A 212 -3.93 -29.95 8.62
N ALA A 213 -3.74 -29.16 9.68
CA ALA A 213 -3.39 -29.67 10.98
C ALA A 213 -4.40 -30.77 11.36
N ALA A 214 -3.90 -31.98 11.57
CA ALA A 214 -4.68 -33.05 12.18
C ALA A 214 -5.23 -32.52 13.54
N PRO A 215 -6.45 -32.93 13.94
CA PRO A 215 -7.02 -32.51 15.21
C PRO A 215 -6.02 -32.74 16.34
N GLN A 216 -5.66 -31.68 17.05
CA GLN A 216 -4.74 -31.76 18.18
C GLN A 216 -5.35 -32.67 19.24
N ALA A 217 -4.62 -33.72 19.62
CA ALA A 217 -4.96 -34.55 20.77
C ALA A 217 -4.90 -33.69 22.06
N PRO A 218 -5.68 -34.01 23.10
CA PRO A 218 -5.72 -33.23 24.34
C PRO A 218 -4.32 -33.02 24.93
N GLU A 219 -3.95 -31.76 25.15
CA GLU A 219 -2.68 -31.37 25.74
C GLU A 219 -2.54 -31.93 27.16
N ALA A 220 -1.46 -32.68 27.40
CA ALA A 220 -1.08 -33.11 28.75
C ALA A 220 -0.57 -31.90 29.57
N PRO A 221 -0.70 -31.92 30.92
CA PRO A 221 -0.29 -30.81 31.77
C PRO A 221 1.21 -30.52 31.66
N TYR A 222 1.56 -29.28 31.29
CA TYR A 222 2.94 -28.80 31.22
C TYR A 222 3.56 -28.64 32.62
N PRO A 223 4.83 -29.06 32.85
CA PRO A 223 5.58 -28.64 34.02
C PRO A 223 6.09 -27.20 33.87
N SER A 224 6.06 -26.45 34.98
CA SER A 224 6.39 -25.03 35.09
C SER A 224 7.85 -24.68 34.73
N PRO A 225 8.14 -23.43 34.31
CA PRO A 225 9.47 -23.04 33.83
C PRO A 225 10.50 -22.95 34.96
N VAL A 226 11.63 -23.64 34.76
CA VAL A 226 12.82 -23.59 35.62
C VAL A 226 13.57 -22.27 35.38
N THR A 227 13.83 -21.52 36.45
CA THR A 227 14.64 -20.30 36.45
C THR A 227 16.13 -20.66 36.27
N ILE A 228 16.75 -20.20 35.19
CA ILE A 228 18.18 -20.43 34.92
C ILE A 228 18.99 -19.29 35.55
N ASN A 229 19.75 -19.61 36.59
CA ASN A 229 20.75 -18.70 37.15
C ASN A 229 22.04 -18.76 36.32
N SER A 230 22.46 -17.61 35.81
CA SER A 230 23.73 -17.41 35.13
C SER A 230 24.90 -17.55 36.11
N ASN A 231 25.59 -18.68 36.08
CA ASN A 231 27.02 -18.82 36.43
C ASN A 231 27.43 -20.29 36.33
N LEU A 232 27.99 -20.70 35.19
CA LEU A 232 29.00 -21.76 35.16
C LEU A 232 29.86 -21.64 33.91
N ASN A 233 31.02 -21.01 34.09
CA ASN A 233 32.10 -21.02 33.12
C ASN A 233 33.20 -21.93 33.68
N ARG A 234 33.20 -23.24 33.34
CA ARG A 234 34.42 -24.09 33.33
C ARG A 234 34.18 -25.52 32.82
N VAL A 235 35.11 -25.97 31.95
CA VAL A 235 35.46 -27.35 31.52
C VAL A 235 34.45 -27.97 30.52
N VAL A 236 34.74 -28.45 29.30
CA VAL A 236 35.89 -29.08 28.62
C VAL A 236 35.84 -28.68 27.13
N GLY A 237 37.00 -28.56 26.46
CA GLY A 237 37.10 -28.18 25.05
C GLY A 237 36.50 -29.17 24.05
N VAL A 238 35.33 -28.82 23.50
CA VAL A 238 34.77 -29.45 22.30
C VAL A 238 35.09 -28.54 21.13
N ARG A 239 35.91 -29.02 20.19
CA ARG A 239 36.10 -28.32 18.90
C ARG A 239 34.87 -28.61 18.05
N PRO A 240 34.22 -27.61 17.45
CA PRO A 240 33.07 -27.87 16.59
C PRO A 240 33.51 -28.70 15.39
N LYS A 241 32.83 -29.83 15.16
CA LYS A 241 33.00 -30.64 13.96
C LYS A 241 32.07 -30.10 12.89
N PHE A 242 32.58 -29.97 11.68
CA PHE A 242 31.80 -29.53 10.53
C PHE A 242 31.45 -30.74 9.66
N CYS A 243 30.23 -30.75 9.12
CA CYS A 243 29.77 -31.76 8.20
C CYS A 243 30.61 -31.71 6.90
N PRO A 244 31.26 -32.81 6.48
CA PRO A 244 32.10 -32.81 5.27
C PRO A 244 31.29 -32.63 3.98
N ASN A 245 29.97 -32.85 4.01
CA ASN A 245 29.12 -32.77 2.83
C ASN A 245 28.56 -31.36 2.58
N CYS A 246 28.18 -30.62 3.63
CA CYS A 246 27.55 -29.30 3.49
C CYS A 246 28.24 -28.17 4.26
N GLY A 247 29.21 -28.47 5.13
CA GLY A 247 29.92 -27.49 5.94
C GLY A 247 29.16 -27.00 7.18
N ALA A 248 27.98 -27.56 7.48
CA ALA A 248 27.22 -27.21 8.68
C ALA A 248 27.94 -27.62 9.97
N GLU A 249 27.83 -26.81 11.02
CA GLU A 249 28.34 -27.14 12.35
C GLU A 249 27.51 -28.26 12.99
N VAL A 250 28.15 -29.32 13.49
CA VAL A 250 27.46 -30.46 14.08
C VAL A 250 27.90 -30.69 15.51
N LEU A 251 26.91 -30.93 16.38
CA LEU A 251 27.12 -31.30 17.78
C LEU A 251 27.72 -32.71 17.87
N GLU A 252 28.73 -32.89 18.73
CA GLU A 252 29.37 -34.20 18.91
C GLU A 252 28.36 -35.24 19.43
N GLY A 253 28.29 -36.40 18.76
CA GLY A 253 27.45 -37.53 19.14
C GLY A 253 26.21 -37.78 18.27
N GLY A 254 25.94 -36.92 17.27
CA GLY A 254 24.88 -37.18 16.28
C GLY A 254 25.33 -38.14 15.19
N SER A 255 24.49 -39.10 14.79
CA SER A 255 24.76 -40.03 13.68
C SER A 255 24.47 -39.43 12.30
N PHE A 256 23.72 -38.32 12.23
CA PHE A 256 23.29 -37.69 10.98
C PHE A 256 23.36 -36.16 11.07
N CYS A 257 23.69 -35.51 9.95
CA CYS A 257 23.68 -34.06 9.84
C CYS A 257 22.23 -33.53 9.75
N PRO A 258 21.82 -32.57 10.59
CA PRO A 258 20.45 -32.05 10.59
C PRO A 258 20.11 -31.24 9.33
N ASP A 259 21.10 -30.64 8.67
CA ASP A 259 20.87 -29.77 7.51
C ASP A 259 20.79 -30.52 6.18
N CYS A 260 21.56 -31.60 6.01
CA CYS A 260 21.63 -32.32 4.74
C CYS A 260 21.32 -33.82 4.84
N GLY A 261 21.12 -34.36 6.05
CA GLY A 261 20.75 -35.76 6.28
C GLY A 261 21.87 -36.77 6.05
N SER A 262 23.10 -36.34 5.73
CA SER A 262 24.22 -37.25 5.53
C SER A 262 24.66 -37.89 6.85
N SER A 263 24.99 -39.18 6.79
CA SER A 263 25.60 -39.89 7.93
C SER A 263 26.94 -39.26 8.29
N ILE A 264 27.14 -38.98 9.57
CA ILE A 264 28.38 -38.45 10.15
C ILE A 264 28.90 -39.49 11.15
N SER A 265 29.63 -40.47 10.62
CA SER A 265 30.38 -41.48 11.38
C SER A 265 31.77 -41.00 11.75
#